data_AF-A0A9E1WCJ2-F1
#
_entry.id   AF-A0A9E1WCJ2-F1
#
_cell.length_a   1.000
_cell.length_b   1.000
_cell.length_c   1.000
_cell.angle_alpha   90.00
_cell.angle_beta   90.00
_cell.angle_gamma   90.00
#
_symmetry.space_group_name_H-M   'P 1'
#
loop_
_entity.id
_entity.type
_entity.pdbx_description
1 polymer ?
#
loop_
_entity_poly.entity_id
_entity_poly.type
_entity_poly.pdbx_seq_one_letter_code
_entity_poly.pdbx_strand_id
1 'polypeptide(L)'
;MRISSILSLTIIFVSTSFFLLAEEESKAEEKTYSEKLKEVYEKGLKGAKDKYAETVGDGKKLTDKSKEWMLKDIENIGDWEYKVVTLGTEETKQVENNLNELGRDRWQCFWVESNKKQKSFYFKRTKMSYLSKIPTGAILRIMTDFQNN
;
A
#
# COMPACT_ATOMS: atom_id res chain seq x y z
N MET A 1 -34.31 37.73 44.17
CA MET A 1 -33.64 37.79 42.85
C MET A 1 -32.13 37.47 42.99
N ARG A 2 -31.74 36.24 43.37
CA ARG A 2 -30.30 35.85 43.51
C ARG A 2 -29.96 34.36 43.27
N ILE A 3 -30.93 33.51 42.93
CA ILE A 3 -30.69 32.05 42.79
C ILE A 3 -30.47 31.66 41.31
N SER A 4 -31.06 32.39 40.36
CA SER A 4 -30.87 32.15 38.91
C SER A 4 -29.47 32.49 38.39
N SER A 5 -28.74 33.37 39.06
CA SER A 5 -27.38 33.79 38.64
C SER A 5 -26.32 32.72 38.92
N ILE A 6 -26.48 31.96 40.01
CA ILE A 6 -25.51 30.94 40.45
C ILE A 6 -25.61 29.69 39.56
N LEU A 7 -26.83 29.32 39.14
CA LEU A 7 -27.06 28.18 38.25
C LEU A 7 -26.51 28.43 36.82
N SER A 8 -26.46 29.69 36.38
CA SER A 8 -25.92 30.06 35.07
C SER A 8 -24.39 30.00 35.05
N LEU A 9 -23.73 30.41 36.14
CA LEU A 9 -22.26 30.36 36.25
C LEU A 9 -21.70 28.94 36.26
N THR A 10 -22.39 27.98 36.90
CA THR A 10 -21.93 26.59 36.96
C THR A 10 -22.05 25.88 35.60
N ILE A 11 -23.08 26.19 34.82
CA ILE A 11 -23.25 25.65 33.46
C ILE A 11 -22.15 26.16 32.51
N ILE A 12 -21.78 27.43 32.64
CA ILE A 12 -20.68 28.03 31.85
C ILE A 12 -19.34 27.42 32.23
N PHE A 13 -19.10 27.13 33.52
CA PHE A 13 -17.84 26.55 33.98
C PHE A 13 -17.65 25.08 33.55
N VAL A 14 -18.76 24.32 33.48
CA VAL A 14 -18.73 22.95 32.96
C VAL A 14 -18.52 22.93 31.44
N SER A 15 -19.15 23.83 30.69
CA SER A 15 -18.97 23.89 29.23
C SER A 15 -17.57 24.36 28.81
N THR A 16 -16.96 25.31 29.52
CA THR A 16 -15.58 25.73 29.25
C THR A 16 -14.55 24.65 29.61
N SER A 17 -14.82 23.85 30.64
CA SER A 17 -13.98 22.68 30.98
C SER A 17 -14.05 21.62 29.89
N PHE A 18 -15.24 21.36 29.32
CA PHE A 18 -15.40 20.45 28.18
C PHE A 18 -14.76 20.99 26.89
N PHE A 19 -14.81 22.31 26.66
CA PHE A 19 -14.18 22.93 25.49
C PHE A 19 -12.64 22.91 25.58
N LEU A 20 -12.07 23.16 26.77
CA LEU A 20 -10.61 23.08 26.98
C LEU A 20 -10.08 21.64 26.87
N LEU A 21 -10.84 20.64 27.33
CA LEU A 21 -10.49 19.22 27.19
C LEU A 21 -10.59 18.73 25.72
N ALA A 22 -11.48 19.32 24.92
CA ALA A 22 -11.57 19.06 23.48
C ALA A 22 -10.49 19.79 22.67
N GLU A 23 -9.98 20.91 23.17
CA GLU A 23 -8.93 21.70 22.50
C GLU A 23 -7.53 21.09 22.72
N GLU A 24 -7.31 20.41 23.85
CA GLU A 24 -6.03 19.73 24.17
C GLU A 24 -5.76 18.45 23.36
N GLU A 25 -6.79 17.79 22.81
CA GLU A 25 -6.61 16.63 21.91
C GLU A 25 -6.20 17.01 20.47
N SER A 26 -6.24 18.29 20.09
CA SER A 26 -6.07 18.72 18.70
C SER A 26 -4.62 19.04 18.27
N LYS A 27 -3.63 18.84 19.14
CA LYS A 27 -2.20 19.12 18.86
C LYS A 27 -1.28 17.89 18.88
N ALA A 28 -1.78 16.76 18.40
CA ALA A 28 -0.91 15.74 17.82
C ALA A 28 -1.23 15.67 16.33
N GLU A 29 -0.27 15.96 15.46
CA GLU A 29 -0.38 15.72 14.02
C GLU A 29 -0.69 14.24 13.79
N GLU A 30 -1.98 13.89 13.72
CA GLU A 30 -2.43 12.57 13.38
C GLU A 30 -2.08 12.33 11.90
N LYS A 31 -0.97 11.62 11.68
CA LYS A 31 -0.67 11.00 10.39
C LYS A 31 -1.94 10.40 9.83
N THR A 32 -2.30 10.81 8.62
CA THR A 32 -3.53 10.38 7.94
C THR A 32 -3.58 8.85 7.92
N TYR A 33 -4.75 8.23 8.04
CA TYR A 33 -4.89 6.76 8.07
C TYR A 33 -4.12 6.05 6.92
N SER A 34 -4.04 6.69 5.75
CA SER A 34 -3.22 6.26 4.62
C SER A 34 -1.72 6.25 4.91
N GLU A 35 -1.20 7.23 5.65
CA GLU A 35 0.19 7.33 6.07
C GLU A 35 0.52 6.28 7.14
N LYS A 36 -0.40 6.01 8.08
CA LYS A 36 -0.26 4.91 9.05
C LYS A 36 -0.19 3.55 8.33
N LEU A 37 -1.03 3.32 7.32
CA LEU A 37 -0.99 2.11 6.50
C LEU A 37 0.30 1.99 5.69
N LYS A 38 0.73 3.09 5.07
CA LYS A 38 1.98 3.14 4.30
C LYS A 38 3.19 2.87 5.21
N GLU A 39 3.21 3.44 6.41
CA GLU A 39 4.26 3.23 7.40
C GLU A 39 4.31 1.78 7.91
N VAL A 40 3.15 1.16 8.17
CA VAL A 40 3.08 -0.27 8.55
C VAL A 40 3.56 -1.16 7.40
N TYR A 41 3.19 -0.83 6.17
CA TYR A 41 3.64 -1.55 4.98
C TYR A 41 5.15 -1.43 4.78
N GLU A 42 5.69 -0.21 4.81
CA GLU A 42 7.13 0.05 4.66
C GLU A 42 7.94 -0.55 5.81
N LYS A 43 7.46 -0.48 7.06
CA LYS A 43 8.10 -1.15 8.20
C LYS A 43 8.03 -2.67 8.09
N GLY A 44 6.92 -3.22 7.59
CA GLY A 44 6.77 -4.65 7.34
C GLY A 44 7.72 -5.14 6.24
N LEU A 45 7.83 -4.39 5.15
CA LEU A 45 8.72 -4.69 4.03
C LEU A 45 10.19 -4.59 4.45
N LYS A 46 10.54 -3.53 5.20
CA LYS A 46 11.88 -3.33 5.73
C LYS A 46 12.24 -4.39 6.78
N GLY A 47 11.34 -4.69 7.70
CA GLY A 47 11.52 -5.75 8.69
C GLY A 47 11.66 -7.13 8.07
N ALA A 48 10.96 -7.42 6.98
CA ALA A 48 11.13 -8.65 6.22
C ALA A 48 12.50 -8.71 5.52
N LYS A 49 12.96 -7.61 4.92
CA LYS A 49 14.28 -7.51 4.30
C LYS A 49 15.41 -7.65 5.33
N ASP A 50 15.31 -6.93 6.45
CA ASP A 50 16.33 -6.90 7.51
C ASP A 50 16.42 -8.26 8.23
N LYS A 51 15.28 -8.83 8.65
CA LYS A 51 15.26 -10.16 9.28
C LYS A 51 15.76 -11.25 8.35
N TYR A 52 15.49 -11.15 7.06
CA TYR A 52 16.03 -12.11 6.10
C TYR A 52 17.54 -11.96 5.96
N ALA A 53 18.07 -10.75 5.76
CA ALA A 53 19.51 -10.50 5.69
C ALA A 53 20.27 -11.06 6.91
N GLU A 54 19.66 -11.01 8.09
CA GLU A 54 20.19 -11.55 9.34
C GLU A 54 20.07 -13.09 9.44
N THR A 55 18.96 -13.69 9.00
CA THR A 55 18.72 -15.15 9.14
C THR A 55 19.40 -16.04 8.10
N VAL A 56 19.82 -15.51 6.93
CA VAL A 56 20.59 -16.33 5.94
C VAL A 56 22.07 -16.52 6.29
N GLY A 57 22.55 -15.92 7.38
CA GLY A 57 23.89 -16.17 7.92
C GLY A 57 24.07 -17.59 8.45
N ASP A 58 23.01 -18.20 9.02
CA ASP A 58 23.16 -19.33 9.94
C ASP A 58 22.39 -20.63 9.60
N GLY A 59 21.63 -20.73 8.51
CA GLY A 59 20.83 -21.95 8.24
C GLY A 59 20.63 -22.27 6.77
N LYS A 60 21.35 -23.29 6.28
CA LYS A 60 21.29 -23.91 4.93
C LYS A 60 21.65 -23.00 3.74
N LYS A 61 22.70 -23.40 3.00
CA LYS A 61 23.12 -22.75 1.74
C LYS A 61 22.03 -22.86 0.66
N LEU A 62 21.07 -21.95 0.67
CA LEU A 62 20.30 -21.61 -0.53
C LEU A 62 21.30 -21.20 -1.61
N THR A 63 21.10 -21.69 -2.84
CA THR A 63 21.92 -21.21 -3.97
C THR A 63 21.74 -19.69 -4.09
N ASP A 64 22.81 -18.97 -4.44
CA ASP A 64 22.77 -17.50 -4.49
C ASP A 64 21.65 -16.99 -5.42
N LYS A 65 21.34 -17.75 -6.48
CA LYS A 65 20.21 -17.51 -7.39
C LYS A 65 18.84 -17.56 -6.70
N SER A 66 18.63 -18.49 -5.77
CA SER A 66 17.38 -18.60 -5.01
C SER A 66 17.21 -17.42 -4.05
N LYS A 67 18.30 -16.96 -3.43
CA LYS A 67 18.30 -15.79 -2.54
C LYS A 67 17.98 -14.51 -3.32
N GLU A 68 18.66 -14.31 -4.45
CA GLU A 68 18.45 -13.15 -5.31
C GLU A 68 17.02 -13.12 -5.88
N TRP A 69 16.52 -14.25 -6.36
CA TRP A 69 15.14 -14.36 -6.84
C TRP A 69 14.13 -14.00 -5.77
N MET A 70 14.32 -14.49 -4.54
CA MET A 70 13.37 -14.26 -3.45
C MET A 70 13.37 -12.81 -2.97
N LEU A 71 14.55 -12.18 -2.84
CA LEU A 71 14.67 -10.76 -2.53
C LEU A 71 13.96 -9.90 -3.59
N LYS A 72 14.17 -10.22 -4.87
CA LYS A 72 13.48 -9.55 -5.98
C LYS A 72 11.97 -9.76 -5.94
N ASP A 73 11.50 -10.94 -5.54
CA ASP A 73 10.07 -11.21 -5.41
C ASP A 73 9.42 -10.41 -4.26
N ILE A 74 10.13 -10.22 -3.13
CA ILE A 74 9.70 -9.33 -2.04
C ILE A 74 9.62 -7.87 -2.51
N GLU A 75 10.59 -7.43 -3.31
CA GLU A 75 10.59 -6.08 -3.89
C GLU A 75 9.44 -5.83 -4.86
N ASN A 76 8.99 -6.87 -5.55
CA ASN A 76 7.83 -6.79 -6.42
C ASN A 76 6.51 -6.64 -5.64
N ILE A 77 6.47 -6.92 -4.34
CA ILE A 77 5.25 -6.78 -3.54
C ILE A 77 4.89 -5.30 -3.46
N GLY A 78 3.69 -4.96 -3.93
CA GLY A 78 3.13 -3.60 -3.88
C GLY A 78 3.78 -2.59 -4.83
N ASP A 79 4.71 -3.02 -5.68
CA ASP A 79 5.31 -2.18 -6.71
C ASP A 79 4.44 -2.13 -7.96
N TRP A 80 4.52 -1.02 -8.70
CA TRP A 80 3.69 -0.74 -9.87
C TRP A 80 4.50 -0.77 -11.16
N GLU A 81 3.94 -1.36 -12.21
CA GLU A 81 4.43 -1.24 -13.58
C GLU A 81 3.51 -0.33 -14.37
N TYR A 82 4.10 0.52 -15.19
CA TYR A 82 3.38 1.45 -16.06
C TYR A 82 3.61 1.12 -17.53
N LYS A 83 2.57 1.27 -18.33
CA LYS A 83 2.62 1.08 -19.79
C LYS A 83 1.79 2.16 -20.45
N VAL A 84 2.33 2.76 -21.51
CA VAL A 84 1.62 3.73 -22.35
C VAL A 84 1.39 3.08 -23.70
N VAL A 85 0.14 3.10 -24.18
CA VAL A 85 -0.23 2.56 -25.49
C VAL A 85 -0.94 3.66 -26.27
N THR A 86 -0.37 4.03 -27.40
CA THR A 86 -0.98 4.97 -28.35
C THR A 86 -1.77 4.18 -29.38
N LEU A 87 -3.09 4.35 -29.40
CA LEU A 87 -3.99 3.77 -30.40
C LEU A 87 -4.48 4.88 -31.35
N GLY A 88 -4.32 4.64 -32.65
CA GLY A 88 -4.61 5.61 -33.71
C GLY A 88 -6.03 5.51 -34.27
N THR A 89 -6.16 5.78 -35.57
CA THR A 89 -7.41 5.70 -36.36
C THR A 89 -7.81 4.25 -36.65
N GLU A 90 -7.68 3.37 -35.66
CA GLU A 90 -8.12 1.99 -35.76
C GLU A 90 -9.65 1.91 -35.63
N GLU A 91 -10.24 0.90 -36.26
CA GLU A 91 -11.66 0.60 -36.11
C GLU A 91 -12.00 0.35 -34.65
N THR A 92 -13.18 0.81 -34.18
CA THR A 92 -13.56 0.73 -32.77
C THR A 92 -13.47 -0.69 -32.20
N LYS A 93 -13.72 -1.71 -33.03
CA LYS A 93 -13.59 -3.13 -32.65
C LYS A 93 -12.15 -3.58 -32.40
N GLN A 94 -11.19 -3.03 -33.13
CA GLN A 94 -9.77 -3.34 -32.94
C GLN A 94 -9.26 -2.72 -31.64
N VAL A 95 -9.67 -1.48 -31.37
CA VAL A 95 -9.38 -0.80 -30.09
C VAL A 95 -9.97 -1.58 -28.92
N GLU A 96 -11.21 -2.05 -29.02
CA GLU A 96 -11.85 -2.87 -27.99
C GLU A 96 -11.09 -4.18 -27.72
N ASN A 97 -10.69 -4.90 -28.78
CA ASN A 97 -9.91 -6.14 -28.65
C ASN A 97 -8.56 -5.89 -27.96
N ASN A 98 -7.85 -4.82 -28.36
CA ASN A 98 -6.57 -4.45 -27.76
C ASN A 98 -6.72 -4.12 -26.27
N LEU A 99 -7.78 -3.38 -25.88
CA LEU A 99 -8.05 -3.07 -24.48
C LEU A 99 -8.41 -4.31 -23.67
N ASN A 100 -9.19 -5.23 -24.24
CA ASN A 100 -9.55 -6.50 -23.60
C ASN A 100 -8.32 -7.41 -23.39
N GLU A 101 -7.39 -7.44 -24.35
CA GLU A 101 -6.11 -8.13 -24.20
C GLU A 101 -5.28 -7.57 -23.05
N LEU A 102 -5.14 -6.25 -22.99
CA LEU A 102 -4.44 -5.58 -21.90
C LEU A 102 -5.11 -5.86 -20.53
N GLY A 103 -6.45 -5.89 -20.49
CA GLY A 103 -7.21 -6.25 -19.30
C GLY A 103 -6.93 -7.68 -18.83
N ARG A 104 -6.83 -8.66 -19.74
CA ARG A 104 -6.43 -10.04 -19.43
C ARG A 104 -5.04 -10.13 -18.80
N ASP A 105 -4.14 -9.27 -19.24
CA ASP A 105 -2.78 -9.13 -18.68
C ASP A 105 -2.72 -8.31 -17.37
N ARG A 106 -3.89 -8.04 -16.77
CA ARG A 106 -4.08 -7.28 -15.52
C ARG A 106 -3.69 -5.80 -15.62
N TRP A 107 -3.57 -5.26 -16.84
CA TRP A 107 -3.37 -3.83 -17.01
C TRP A 107 -4.66 -3.07 -16.73
N GLN A 108 -4.58 -2.07 -15.87
CA GLN A 108 -5.68 -1.17 -15.55
C GLN A 108 -5.42 0.19 -16.19
N CYS A 109 -6.31 0.61 -17.09
CA CYS A 109 -6.27 1.95 -17.64
C CYS A 109 -6.68 2.96 -16.55
N PHE A 110 -5.84 3.94 -16.26
CA PHE A 110 -6.13 4.99 -15.29
C PHE A 110 -6.22 6.38 -15.91
N TRP A 111 -5.68 6.57 -17.12
CA TRP A 111 -5.75 7.84 -17.82
C TRP A 111 -5.84 7.63 -19.33
N VAL A 112 -6.61 8.50 -19.99
CA VAL A 112 -6.73 8.55 -21.45
C VAL A 112 -6.52 9.98 -21.89
N GLU A 113 -5.57 10.17 -22.78
CA GLU A 113 -5.27 11.46 -23.38
C GLU A 113 -5.62 11.40 -24.86
N SER A 114 -6.50 12.28 -25.32
CA SER A 114 -6.84 12.39 -26.73
C SER A 114 -6.06 13.52 -27.37
N ASN A 115 -5.21 13.19 -28.34
CA ASN A 115 -4.70 14.15 -29.31
C ASN A 115 -5.58 14.09 -30.56
N LYS A 116 -5.61 15.16 -31.38
CA LYS A 116 -6.54 15.34 -32.52
C LYS A 116 -6.56 14.17 -33.54
N LYS A 117 -5.56 13.30 -33.53
CA LYS A 117 -5.43 12.13 -34.42
C LYS A 117 -5.26 10.78 -33.71
N GLN A 118 -4.95 10.76 -32.41
CA GLN A 118 -4.55 9.56 -31.69
C GLN A 118 -4.97 9.63 -30.22
N LYS A 119 -5.24 8.48 -29.62
CA LYS A 119 -5.55 8.37 -28.19
C LYS A 119 -4.41 7.63 -27.49
N SER A 120 -3.83 8.25 -26.47
CA SER A 120 -2.84 7.64 -25.59
C SER A 120 -3.54 7.11 -24.36
N PHE A 121 -3.37 5.83 -24.08
CA PHE A 121 -3.90 5.15 -22.91
C PHE A 121 -2.76 4.85 -21.94
N TYR A 122 -2.91 5.26 -20.69
CA TYR A 122 -1.95 5.02 -19.63
C TYR A 122 -2.48 3.93 -18.72
N PHE A 123 -1.67 2.90 -18.56
CA PHE A 123 -1.99 1.72 -17.77
C PHE A 123 -1.06 1.58 -16.59
N LYS A 124 -1.60 1.00 -15.53
CA LYS A 124 -0.84 0.53 -14.37
C LYS A 124 -1.19 -0.92 -14.08
N ARG A 125 -0.25 -1.68 -13.54
CA ARG A 125 -0.52 -2.99 -12.92
C ARG A 125 0.43 -3.24 -11.76
N THR A 126 0.05 -4.10 -10.82
CA THR A 126 0.96 -4.53 -9.78
C THR A 126 1.96 -5.56 -10.34
N LYS A 127 3.23 -5.41 -9.96
CA LYS A 127 4.25 -6.43 -10.24
C LYS A 127 3.81 -7.77 -9.66
N MET A 128 4.11 -8.84 -10.37
CA MET A 128 3.84 -10.18 -9.86
C MET A 128 4.82 -10.50 -8.74
N SER A 129 4.29 -10.80 -7.56
CA SER A 129 5.03 -11.48 -6.49
C SER A 129 4.37 -12.82 -6.21
N TYR A 130 5.15 -13.88 -6.22
CA TYR A 130 4.70 -15.22 -5.84
C TYR A 130 4.56 -15.35 -4.31
N LEU A 131 5.44 -14.69 -3.54
CA LEU A 131 5.39 -14.68 -2.09
C LEU A 131 4.15 -13.97 -1.55
N SER A 132 3.66 -12.92 -2.22
CA SER A 132 2.42 -12.23 -1.85
C SER A 132 1.19 -13.15 -1.82
N LYS A 133 1.24 -14.30 -2.50
CA LYS A 133 0.15 -15.28 -2.54
C LYS A 133 0.23 -16.33 -1.44
N ILE A 134 1.37 -16.43 -0.77
CA ILE A 134 1.57 -17.37 0.32
C ILE A 134 1.10 -16.68 1.61
N PRO A 135 0.24 -17.31 2.42
CA PRO A 135 -0.14 -16.78 3.72
C PRO A 135 1.11 -16.47 4.56
N THR A 136 1.14 -15.29 5.18
CA THR A 136 2.31 -14.83 5.96
C THR A 136 2.72 -15.85 7.03
N GLY A 137 1.75 -16.53 7.66
CA GLY A 137 2.03 -17.59 8.63
C GLY A 137 2.78 -18.79 8.05
N ALA A 138 2.52 -19.16 6.79
CA ALA A 138 3.25 -20.22 6.12
C ALA A 138 4.69 -19.78 5.77
N ILE A 139 4.88 -18.51 5.36
CA ILE A 139 6.23 -17.95 5.16
C ILE A 139 7.02 -17.98 6.48
N LEU A 140 6.42 -17.54 7.58
CA LEU A 140 7.05 -17.54 8.91
C LEU A 140 7.38 -18.95 9.38
N ARG A 141 6.49 -19.92 9.16
CA ARG A 141 6.73 -21.34 9.49
C ARG A 141 7.88 -21.92 8.68
N ILE A 142 7.92 -21.65 7.38
CA ILE A 142 9.03 -22.05 6.50
C ILE A 142 10.34 -21.47 7.04
N MET A 143 10.36 -20.18 7.40
CA MET A 143 11.52 -19.53 8.01
C MET A 143 11.95 -20.16 9.35
N THR A 144 11.00 -20.56 10.20
CA THR A 144 11.31 -21.22 11.49
C THR A 144 11.77 -22.66 11.34
N ASP A 145 11.19 -23.41 10.39
CA ASP A 145 11.60 -24.78 10.06
C ASP A 145 13.02 -24.81 9.46
N PHE A 146 13.49 -23.70 8.87
CA PHE A 146 14.89 -23.53 8.46
C PHE A 146 15.84 -23.26 9.64
N GLN A 147 15.39 -22.67 10.75
CA GLN A 147 16.22 -22.40 11.94
C GLN A 147 16.45 -23.66 12.80
N ASN A 148 15.52 -24.61 12.79
CA ASN A 148 15.56 -25.80 13.64
C ASN A 148 16.32 -26.99 13.02
N ASN A 149 17.12 -26.77 11.97
CA ASN A 149 17.95 -27.77 11.28
C ASN A 149 19.34 -27.21 11.02
#